data_AF-A0AAU4P746-F1
#
_entry.id   AF-A0AAU4P746-F1
#
_cell.length_a   1.000
_cell.length_b   1.000
_cell.length_c   1.000
_cell.angle_alpha   90.00
_cell.angle_beta   90.00
_cell.angle_gamma   90.00
#
_symmetry.space_group_name_H-M   'P 1'
#
loop_
_entity.id
_entity.type
_entity.pdbx_description
1 polymer ?
#
loop_
_entity_poly.entity_id
_entity_poly.type
_entity_poly.pdbx_seq_one_letter_code
_entity_poly.pdbx_strand_id
1 'polypeptide(L)'
;MSDPNPYADDSYKWGPPQQPAGPPVHGYPQPFQEAPPQPGYGYPTGQPGVPGYGYPGGQPGVPGYGYPGQQGMLPMGVGAPMLSIGDITIMGDSIVTPSGTMPLKGATWTATDMSRTEEKIPTVGIVLAILFALLCLVGLLFLLMKEKKTTGYVQVSVTSDGRHHWTMIPAMHQGTFAMVMAQVNTARSLSF
;
A
#
# COMPACT_ATOMS: atom_id res chain seq x y z
N MET A 1 43.69 -39.52 -13.13
CA MET A 1 43.99 -38.27 -13.85
C MET A 1 42.77 -37.40 -13.67
N SER A 2 42.89 -36.38 -12.83
CA SER A 2 41.81 -35.46 -12.50
C SER A 2 42.02 -34.21 -13.34
N ASP A 3 41.12 -33.95 -14.29
CA ASP A 3 41.22 -32.74 -15.10
C ASP A 3 41.08 -31.50 -14.20
N PRO A 4 41.96 -30.48 -14.33
CA PRO A 4 41.84 -29.23 -13.61
C PRO A 4 40.57 -28.48 -14.03
N ASN A 5 39.76 -28.06 -13.05
CA ASN A 5 38.61 -27.20 -13.27
C ASN A 5 39.09 -25.82 -13.80
N PRO A 6 38.80 -25.45 -15.07
CA PRO A 6 39.35 -24.23 -15.70
C PRO A 6 38.62 -22.94 -15.29
N TYR A 7 37.74 -22.99 -14.29
CA TYR A 7 36.97 -21.84 -13.80
C TYR A 7 37.33 -21.43 -12.36
N ALA A 8 38.44 -21.93 -11.82
CA ALA A 8 38.98 -21.49 -10.53
C ALA A 8 39.82 -20.21 -10.67
N ASP A 9 39.33 -19.22 -11.43
CA ASP A 9 40.02 -17.95 -11.61
C ASP A 9 39.37 -16.85 -10.75
N ASP A 10 40.23 -16.19 -9.97
CA ASP A 10 40.02 -15.29 -8.83
C ASP A 10 39.30 -13.97 -9.18
N SER A 11 38.18 -14.04 -9.89
CA SER A 11 37.55 -12.89 -10.55
C SER A 11 36.35 -12.26 -9.82
N TYR A 12 35.99 -12.73 -8.62
CA TYR A 12 34.88 -12.14 -7.83
C TYR A 12 35.32 -11.13 -6.76
N LYS A 13 36.52 -10.54 -6.87
CA LYS A 13 36.94 -9.46 -5.96
C LYS A 13 36.51 -8.10 -6.52
N TRP A 14 35.21 -7.82 -6.49
CA TRP A 14 34.67 -6.46 -6.70
C TRP A 14 33.85 -6.02 -5.47
N GLY A 15 34.47 -5.21 -4.63
CA GLY A 15 33.90 -4.60 -3.44
C GLY A 15 34.94 -3.67 -2.79
N PRO A 16 34.53 -2.58 -2.13
CA PRO A 16 35.46 -1.64 -1.50
C PRO A 16 36.36 -2.35 -0.47
N PRO A 17 37.63 -1.93 -0.30
CA PRO A 17 38.57 -2.62 0.59
C PRO A 17 38.02 -2.68 2.02
N GLN A 18 37.92 -3.90 2.56
CA GLN A 18 37.61 -4.16 3.96
C GLN A 18 38.72 -3.56 4.84
N GLN A 19 38.37 -2.57 5.65
CA GLN A 19 39.26 -2.02 6.68
C GLN A 19 39.38 -3.03 7.84
N PRO A 20 40.59 -3.25 8.40
CA PRO A 20 40.78 -4.14 9.54
C PRO A 20 39.98 -3.67 10.77
N ALA A 21 39.30 -4.62 11.41
CA ALA A 21 38.51 -4.39 12.62
C ALA A 21 39.39 -3.92 13.79
N GLY A 22 39.09 -2.73 14.33
CA GLY A 22 39.61 -2.27 15.61
C GLY A 22 38.82 -2.85 16.79
N PRO A 23 39.44 -3.06 17.97
CA PRO A 23 38.78 -3.63 19.13
C PRO A 23 37.71 -2.69 19.73
N PRO A 24 36.67 -3.23 20.40
CA PRO A 24 35.58 -2.43 20.96
C PRO A 24 36.02 -1.65 22.21
N VAL A 25 35.88 -0.32 22.19
CA VAL A 25 36.05 0.52 23.39
C VAL A 25 34.74 0.47 24.19
N HIS A 26 34.74 -0.32 25.25
CA HIS A 26 33.75 -0.25 26.32
C HIS A 26 34.15 0.88 27.29
N GLY A 27 33.26 1.83 27.54
CA GLY A 27 33.42 2.86 28.56
C GLY A 27 32.08 3.34 29.12
N TYR A 28 31.74 2.89 30.33
CA TYR A 28 30.71 3.44 31.23
C TYR A 28 31.32 4.59 32.09
N PRO A 29 30.56 5.25 32.99
CA PRO A 29 29.53 6.28 32.78
C PRO A 29 29.95 7.64 33.42
N GLN A 30 29.27 8.75 33.15
CA GLN A 30 29.41 9.96 33.97
C GLN A 30 28.03 10.61 34.25
N PRO A 31 27.69 10.86 35.53
CA PRO A 31 26.41 11.42 35.97
C PRO A 31 26.49 12.94 36.14
N PHE A 32 25.45 13.68 35.76
CA PHE A 32 25.30 15.07 36.17
C PHE A 32 23.85 15.36 36.60
N GLN A 33 23.77 16.08 37.72
CA GLN A 33 22.66 16.25 38.66
C GLN A 33 21.48 17.11 38.18
N GLU A 34 20.29 16.62 38.55
CA GLU A 34 19.07 17.25 39.10
C GLU A 34 18.75 18.77 38.96
N ALA A 35 17.63 19.01 38.26
CA ALA A 35 16.39 19.78 38.57
C ALA A 35 16.41 21.30 38.89
N PRO A 36 15.36 22.03 38.44
CA PRO A 36 14.21 22.31 39.30
C PRO A 36 12.82 21.97 38.70
N PRO A 37 11.76 21.76 39.53
CA PRO A 37 10.42 21.36 39.09
C PRO A 37 9.44 22.53 38.97
N GLN A 38 8.38 22.41 38.14
CA GLN A 38 7.05 23.05 38.30
C GLN A 38 6.15 22.87 37.04
N PRO A 39 4.81 23.05 37.12
CA PRO A 39 3.85 22.62 38.14
C PRO A 39 2.72 21.75 37.55
N GLY A 40 2.20 20.85 38.38
CA GLY A 40 1.13 19.91 38.04
C GLY A 40 -0.24 20.57 37.85
N TYR A 41 -0.95 20.13 36.82
CA TYR A 41 -2.38 20.37 36.66
C TYR A 41 -3.16 19.40 37.55
N GLY A 42 -3.87 19.97 38.52
CA GLY A 42 -4.64 19.27 39.53
C GLY A 42 -5.94 18.65 39.02
N TYR A 43 -6.33 17.57 39.68
CA TYR A 43 -7.69 17.03 39.67
C TYR A 43 -8.60 17.86 40.59
N PRO A 44 -9.82 18.21 40.18
CA PRO A 44 -10.90 18.44 41.12
C PRO A 44 -11.53 17.10 41.52
N THR A 45 -11.49 16.83 42.81
CA THR A 45 -12.21 15.75 43.50
C THR A 45 -13.61 16.23 43.90
N GLY A 46 -14.59 15.34 43.76
CA GLY A 46 -15.85 15.35 44.53
C GLY A 46 -17.12 15.74 43.76
N GLN A 47 -18.03 14.80 43.52
CA GLN A 47 -19.18 14.54 44.42
C GLN A 47 -20.06 13.36 43.93
N PRO A 48 -20.91 12.78 44.82
CA PRO A 48 -21.49 11.45 44.73
C PRO A 48 -22.89 11.42 44.10
N GLY A 49 -23.32 10.23 43.67
CA GLY A 49 -24.72 9.91 43.40
C GLY A 49 -24.92 9.23 42.06
N VAL A 50 -25.07 7.91 42.07
CA VAL A 50 -25.49 7.13 40.91
C VAL A 50 -26.98 6.82 41.08
N PRO A 51 -27.90 7.44 40.31
CA PRO A 51 -29.20 6.86 40.07
C PRO A 51 -29.08 5.94 38.85
N GLY A 52 -29.14 4.64 39.09
CA GLY A 52 -29.28 3.65 38.03
C GLY A 52 -30.56 3.91 37.23
N TYR A 53 -30.43 4.09 35.93
CA TYR A 53 -31.55 4.04 35.00
C TYR A 53 -31.55 2.66 34.32
N GLY A 54 -32.56 1.87 34.69
CA GLY A 54 -32.86 0.59 34.08
C GLY A 54 -33.26 0.73 32.62
N TYR A 55 -32.92 -0.28 31.83
CA TYR A 55 -33.37 -0.47 30.46
C TYR A 55 -34.82 -1.00 30.47
N PRO A 56 -35.79 -0.33 29.82
CA PRO A 56 -37.00 -0.98 29.33
C PRO A 56 -36.74 -1.49 27.91
N GLY A 57 -37.04 -2.76 27.68
CA GLY A 57 -36.78 -3.45 26.42
C GLY A 57 -37.69 -3.08 25.25
N GLY A 58 -37.40 -3.74 24.13
CA GLY A 58 -38.31 -3.90 23.00
C GLY A 58 -38.12 -2.88 21.88
N GLN A 59 -37.16 -3.11 20.98
CA GLN A 59 -37.10 -2.38 19.73
C GLN A 59 -37.95 -3.14 18.67
N PRO A 60 -39.00 -2.53 18.08
CA PRO A 60 -39.84 -3.19 17.08
C PRO A 60 -39.08 -3.45 15.78
N GLY A 61 -39.25 -4.66 15.23
CA GLY A 61 -38.67 -5.07 13.96
C GLY A 61 -39.16 -4.22 12.80
N VAL A 62 -38.23 -3.66 12.05
CA VAL A 62 -38.49 -2.96 10.79
C VAL A 62 -38.34 -3.98 9.65
N PRO A 63 -39.35 -4.24 8.82
CA PRO A 63 -39.21 -5.17 7.70
C PRO A 63 -38.37 -4.53 6.59
N GLY A 64 -37.11 -4.93 6.49
CA GLY A 64 -36.19 -4.53 5.44
C GLY A 64 -36.49 -5.25 4.13
N TYR A 65 -36.76 -4.47 3.07
CA TYR A 65 -36.84 -4.95 1.69
C TYR A 65 -35.51 -5.60 1.28
N GLY A 66 -35.60 -6.84 0.79
CA GLY A 66 -34.46 -7.66 0.42
C GLY A 66 -33.74 -7.20 -0.86
N TYR A 67 -32.43 -7.07 -0.76
CA TYR A 67 -31.51 -7.20 -1.89
C TYR A 67 -30.78 -8.55 -1.76
N PRO A 68 -30.65 -9.37 -2.82
CA PRO A 68 -29.93 -10.63 -2.76
C PRO A 68 -28.43 -10.36 -2.83
N GLY A 69 -27.82 -10.10 -1.67
CA GLY A 69 -26.37 -10.06 -1.49
C GLY A 69 -25.90 -11.35 -0.86
N GLN A 70 -25.29 -12.22 -1.68
CA GLN A 70 -24.68 -13.49 -1.33
C GLN A 70 -23.71 -13.34 -0.14
N GLN A 71 -24.19 -13.67 1.07
CA GLN A 71 -23.37 -13.76 2.28
C GLN A 71 -22.52 -15.03 2.21
N GLY A 72 -21.36 -14.92 1.55
CA GLY A 72 -20.25 -15.80 1.83
C GLY A 72 -19.88 -15.62 3.31
N MET A 73 -20.19 -16.63 4.10
CA MET A 73 -19.75 -16.86 5.47
C MET A 73 -18.33 -16.31 5.71
N LEU A 74 -18.25 -15.12 6.31
CA LEU A 74 -16.99 -14.59 6.86
C LEU A 74 -16.63 -15.50 8.03
N PRO A 75 -15.49 -16.21 8.02
CA PRO A 75 -15.06 -16.98 9.18
C PRO A 75 -14.87 -16.02 10.36
N MET A 76 -15.76 -16.17 11.34
CA MET A 76 -15.75 -15.47 12.62
C MET A 76 -14.41 -15.68 13.31
N GLY A 77 -13.54 -14.67 13.28
CA GLY A 77 -12.22 -14.70 13.91
C GLY A 77 -11.18 -13.80 13.25
N VAL A 78 -11.45 -13.30 12.04
CA VAL A 78 -10.49 -12.47 11.30
C VAL A 78 -10.84 -11.00 11.50
N GLY A 79 -9.92 -10.22 12.09
CA GLY A 79 -10.13 -8.81 12.44
C GLY A 79 -10.53 -7.93 11.25
N ALA A 80 -10.99 -6.70 11.53
CA ALA A 80 -11.42 -5.76 10.50
C ALA A 80 -10.30 -5.52 9.44
N PRO A 81 -10.66 -5.36 8.15
CA PRO A 81 -9.69 -5.15 7.09
C PRO A 81 -8.92 -3.85 7.29
N MET A 82 -7.60 -3.92 7.36
CA MET A 82 -6.71 -2.78 7.60
C MET A 82 -6.28 -2.11 6.30
N LEU A 83 -6.01 -2.92 5.28
CA LEU A 83 -5.58 -2.46 3.96
C LEU A 83 -6.01 -3.50 2.91
N SER A 84 -6.48 -3.03 1.76
CA SER A 84 -6.80 -3.89 0.62
C SER A 84 -6.08 -3.38 -0.63
N ILE A 85 -5.49 -4.32 -1.37
CA ILE A 85 -4.74 -4.08 -2.60
C ILE A 85 -5.27 -5.06 -3.65
N GLY A 86 -6.16 -4.60 -4.52
CA GLY A 86 -6.87 -5.47 -5.45
C GLY A 86 -7.76 -6.47 -4.71
N ASP A 87 -7.45 -7.77 -4.85
CA ASP A 87 -8.09 -8.89 -4.17
C ASP A 87 -7.31 -9.39 -2.94
N ILE A 88 -6.18 -8.76 -2.61
CA ILE A 88 -5.39 -9.05 -1.41
C ILE A 88 -5.88 -8.16 -0.27
N THR A 89 -6.20 -8.75 0.88
CA THR A 89 -6.65 -8.00 2.05
C THR A 89 -5.80 -8.33 3.27
N ILE A 90 -5.29 -7.31 3.95
CA ILE A 90 -4.57 -7.45 5.22
C ILE A 90 -5.59 -7.37 6.35
N MET A 91 -5.65 -8.40 7.18
CA MET A 91 -6.53 -8.49 8.34
C MET A 91 -5.72 -8.89 9.58
N GLY A 92 -5.47 -7.91 10.46
CA GLY A 92 -4.65 -8.10 11.65
C GLY A 92 -3.22 -8.51 11.29
N ASP A 93 -2.83 -9.72 11.69
CA ASP A 93 -1.52 -10.35 11.46
C ASP A 93 -1.51 -11.31 10.25
N SER A 94 -2.60 -11.34 9.47
CA SER A 94 -2.77 -12.23 8.33
C SER A 94 -3.04 -11.47 7.04
N ILE A 95 -2.61 -12.07 5.92
CA ILE A 95 -2.92 -11.64 4.57
C ILE A 95 -3.89 -12.66 4.00
N VAL A 96 -5.02 -12.18 3.49
CA VAL A 96 -6.07 -13.01 2.90
C VAL A 96 -6.09 -12.79 1.41
N THR A 97 -5.97 -13.90 0.68
CA THR A 97 -5.98 -13.95 -0.77
C THR A 97 -6.96 -15.03 -1.24
N PRO A 98 -7.41 -15.01 -2.51
CA PRO A 98 -8.18 -16.11 -3.08
C PRO A 98 -7.49 -17.48 -3.00
N SER A 99 -6.16 -17.50 -2.95
CA SER A 99 -5.35 -18.73 -2.82
C SER A 99 -5.23 -19.24 -1.37
N GLY A 100 -5.85 -18.54 -0.41
CA GLY A 100 -5.80 -18.83 1.01
C GLY A 100 -5.17 -17.70 1.82
N THR A 101 -5.02 -17.94 3.12
CA THR A 101 -4.41 -17.00 4.05
C THR A 101 -2.92 -17.30 4.22
N MET A 102 -2.12 -16.26 4.48
CA MET A 102 -0.68 -16.35 4.76
C MET A 102 -0.29 -15.33 5.85
N PRO A 103 0.78 -15.55 6.63
CA PRO A 103 1.15 -14.63 7.69
C PRO A 103 1.62 -13.28 7.12
N LEU A 104 1.26 -12.17 7.78
CA LEU A 104 1.71 -10.83 7.39
C LEU A 104 3.18 -10.61 7.74
N LYS A 105 3.63 -11.20 8.84
CA LYS A 105 5.01 -11.10 9.33
C LYS A 105 5.97 -11.82 8.39
N GLY A 106 7.02 -11.12 7.98
CA GLY A 106 8.00 -11.63 7.01
C GLY A 106 7.50 -11.65 5.57
N ALA A 107 6.31 -11.13 5.28
CA ALA A 107 5.82 -11.06 3.91
C ALA A 107 6.62 -10.04 3.08
N THR A 108 7.03 -10.45 1.88
CA THR A 108 7.72 -9.59 0.91
C THR A 108 6.72 -9.11 -0.14
N TRP A 109 6.64 -7.79 -0.32
CA TRP A 109 5.72 -7.16 -1.26
C TRP A 109 6.47 -6.48 -2.41
N THR A 110 6.04 -6.75 -3.64
CA THR A 110 6.57 -6.12 -4.85
C THR A 110 5.46 -5.53 -5.71
N ALA A 111 5.76 -4.44 -6.40
CA ALA A 111 4.84 -3.77 -7.32
C ALA A 111 5.60 -3.43 -8.61
N THR A 112 5.02 -3.80 -9.75
CA THR A 112 5.61 -3.60 -11.08
C THR A 112 4.63 -2.81 -11.93
N ASP A 113 5.10 -1.71 -12.52
CA ASP A 113 4.31 -0.91 -13.45
C ASP A 113 4.35 -1.52 -14.85
N MET A 114 3.19 -1.92 -15.37
CA MET A 114 3.00 -2.30 -16.77
C MET A 114 2.06 -1.33 -17.50
N SER A 115 1.88 -0.11 -16.97
CA SER A 115 1.10 0.92 -17.62
C SER A 115 1.89 1.62 -18.73
N ARG A 116 1.17 2.04 -19.78
CA ARG A 116 1.69 2.91 -20.83
C ARG A 116 0.79 4.13 -20.93
N THR A 117 1.42 5.30 -21.06
CA THR A 117 0.70 6.54 -21.38
C THR A 117 0.97 6.89 -22.83
N GLU A 118 -0.08 6.91 -23.63
CA GLU A 118 -0.03 7.32 -25.03
C GLU A 118 -0.69 8.70 -25.18
N GLU A 119 -0.03 9.58 -25.94
CA GLU A 119 -0.59 10.88 -26.30
C GLU A 119 -1.14 10.81 -27.73
N LYS A 120 -2.45 11.00 -27.88
CA LYS A 120 -3.14 10.94 -29.18
C LYS A 120 -3.85 12.26 -29.46
N ILE A 121 -3.87 12.67 -30.73
CA ILE A 121 -4.71 13.79 -31.17
C ILE A 121 -6.17 13.30 -31.16
N PRO A 122 -7.07 13.95 -30.40
CA PRO A 122 -8.46 13.57 -30.31
C PRO A 122 -9.15 13.77 -31.65
N THR A 123 -9.97 12.80 -32.06
CA THR A 123 -10.74 12.88 -33.30
C THR A 123 -11.65 14.11 -33.31
N VAL A 124 -12.18 14.51 -32.16
CA VAL A 124 -12.98 15.73 -32.00
C VAL A 124 -12.18 16.98 -32.38
N GLY A 125 -10.90 17.08 -32.00
CA GLY A 125 -10.03 18.21 -32.37
C GLY A 125 -9.84 18.31 -33.88
N ILE A 126 -9.69 17.16 -34.55
CA ILE A 126 -9.60 17.09 -36.02
C ILE A 126 -10.92 17.53 -36.67
N VAL A 127 -12.06 17.05 -36.18
CA VAL A 127 -13.38 17.41 -36.73
C VAL A 127 -13.65 18.91 -36.55
N LEU A 128 -13.37 19.48 -35.39
CA LEU A 128 -13.52 20.91 -35.13
C LEU A 128 -12.57 21.75 -36.00
N ALA A 129 -11.34 21.29 -36.22
CA ALA A 129 -10.40 21.95 -37.13
C ALA A 129 -10.94 22.04 -38.56
N ILE A 130 -11.59 20.98 -39.06
CA ILE A 130 -12.21 20.95 -40.39
C ILE A 130 -13.42 21.91 -40.46
N LEU A 131 -14.30 21.89 -39.46
CA LEU A 131 -15.49 22.75 -39.44
C LEU A 131 -15.16 24.24 -39.34
N PHE A 132 -14.13 24.60 -38.56
CA PHE A 132 -13.68 25.97 -38.37
C PHE A 132 -12.54 26.40 -39.30
N ALA A 133 -12.25 25.62 -40.35
CA ALA A 133 -11.16 25.92 -41.29
C ALA A 133 -11.31 27.30 -41.96
N LEU A 134 -12.55 27.77 -42.17
CA LEU A 134 -12.84 29.12 -42.70
C LEU A 134 -12.43 30.25 -41.74
N LEU A 135 -12.38 29.97 -40.43
CA LEU A 135 -11.83 30.87 -39.40
C LEU A 135 -10.34 30.63 -39.13
N CYS A 136 -9.65 29.90 -40.02
CA CYS A 136 -8.21 29.64 -40.19
C CYS A 136 -7.38 29.47 -38.90
N LEU A 137 -7.21 30.53 -38.09
CA LEU A 137 -6.46 30.49 -36.84
C LEU A 137 -7.16 29.69 -35.74
N VAL A 138 -8.51 29.71 -35.70
CA VAL A 138 -9.28 29.04 -34.65
C VAL A 138 -9.28 27.53 -34.85
N GLY A 139 -9.37 27.05 -36.10
CA GLY A 139 -9.33 25.62 -36.42
C GLY A 139 -7.99 24.97 -36.05
N LEU A 140 -6.88 25.69 -36.20
CA LEU A 140 -5.54 25.21 -35.87
C LEU A 140 -5.33 25.04 -34.36
N LEU A 141 -5.94 25.90 -33.51
CA LEU A 141 -5.90 25.75 -32.05
C LEU A 141 -6.44 24.38 -31.61
N PHE A 142 -7.48 23.87 -32.28
CA PHE A 142 -8.07 22.57 -31.94
C PHE A 142 -7.17 21.37 -32.28
N LEU A 143 -6.21 21.51 -33.19
CA LEU A 143 -5.20 20.48 -33.44
C LEU A 143 -4.15 20.40 -32.34
N LEU A 144 -3.97 21.47 -31.54
CA LEU A 144 -3.11 21.43 -30.35
C LEU A 144 -3.79 20.73 -29.17
N MET A 145 -5.09 20.42 -29.25
CA MET A 145 -5.76 19.60 -28.24
C MET A 145 -5.12 18.22 -28.25
N LYS A 146 -4.46 17.81 -27.16
CA LYS A 146 -3.90 16.46 -26.99
C LYS A 146 -4.70 15.71 -25.94
N GLU A 147 -5.05 14.47 -26.25
CA GLU A 147 -5.67 13.56 -25.30
C GLU A 147 -4.59 12.62 -24.76
N LYS A 148 -4.46 12.56 -23.44
CA LYS A 148 -3.59 11.59 -22.76
C LYS A 148 -4.44 10.40 -22.36
N LYS A 149 -4.12 9.21 -22.86
CA LYS A 149 -4.75 7.96 -22.42
C LYS A 149 -3.71 7.11 -21.70
N THR A 150 -4.02 6.76 -20.45
CA THR A 150 -3.27 5.76 -19.70
C THR A 150 -3.97 4.42 -19.85
N THR A 151 -3.22 3.39 -20.24
CA THR A 151 -3.71 2.02 -20.37
C THR A 151 -2.70 1.06 -19.73
N GLY A 152 -3.14 -0.16 -19.42
CA GLY A 152 -2.30 -1.19 -18.81
C GLY A 152 -2.65 -1.48 -17.35
N TYR A 153 -1.72 -2.11 -16.63
CA TYR A 153 -1.96 -2.65 -15.30
C TYR A 153 -0.75 -2.43 -14.40
N VAL A 154 -0.97 -2.35 -13.10
CA VAL A 154 0.05 -2.46 -12.07
C VAL A 154 -0.05 -3.85 -11.47
N GLN A 155 1.02 -4.62 -11.56
CA GLN A 155 1.08 -5.95 -10.96
C GLN A 155 1.58 -5.80 -9.52
N VAL A 156 0.84 -6.32 -8.56
CA VAL A 156 1.28 -6.41 -7.16
C VAL A 156 1.43 -7.87 -6.81
N SER A 157 2.54 -8.25 -6.18
CA SER A 157 2.71 -9.59 -5.65
C SER A 157 3.17 -9.58 -4.20
N VAL A 158 2.72 -10.62 -3.49
CA VAL A 158 3.02 -10.86 -2.09
C VAL A 158 3.54 -12.28 -1.93
N THR A 159 4.58 -12.41 -1.13
CA THR A 159 5.25 -13.67 -0.83
C THR A 159 5.36 -13.83 0.67
N SER A 160 4.82 -14.92 1.23
CA SER A 160 4.92 -15.21 2.66
C SER A 160 4.85 -16.71 2.91
N ASP A 161 5.72 -17.24 3.78
CA ASP A 161 5.74 -18.64 4.21
C ASP A 161 5.71 -19.66 3.03
N GLY A 162 6.50 -19.38 1.99
CA GLY A 162 6.56 -20.20 0.77
C GLY A 162 5.34 -20.10 -0.15
N ARG A 163 4.34 -19.28 0.19
CA ARG A 163 3.17 -18.97 -0.64
C ARG A 163 3.40 -17.66 -1.39
N HIS A 164 2.91 -17.60 -2.61
CA HIS A 164 2.98 -16.43 -3.46
C HIS A 164 1.61 -16.16 -4.06
N HIS A 165 1.18 -14.89 -4.05
CA HIS A 165 -0.04 -14.46 -4.71
C HIS A 165 0.18 -13.13 -5.41
N TRP A 166 -0.47 -12.92 -6.55
CA TRP A 166 -0.32 -11.72 -7.34
C TRP A 166 -1.67 -11.27 -7.88
N THR A 167 -1.80 -9.96 -8.05
CA THR A 167 -3.01 -9.30 -8.52
C THR A 167 -2.67 -8.21 -9.53
N MET A 168 -3.62 -7.90 -10.39
CA MET A 168 -3.50 -6.86 -11.41
C MET A 168 -4.48 -5.74 -11.13
N ILE A 169 -3.94 -4.54 -10.89
CA ILE A 169 -4.72 -3.34 -10.68
C ILE A 169 -4.75 -2.55 -11.99
N PRO A 170 -5.92 -2.26 -12.57
CA PRO A 170 -6.00 -1.48 -13.81
C PRO A 170 -5.44 -0.07 -13.62
N ALA A 171 -4.57 0.36 -14.54
CA ALA A 171 -3.97 1.70 -14.52
C ALA A 171 -4.96 2.72 -15.11
N MET A 172 -5.84 3.27 -14.26
CA MET A 172 -6.88 4.22 -14.67
C MET A 172 -6.32 5.61 -15.01
N HIS A 173 -5.19 5.98 -14.41
CA HIS A 173 -4.55 7.27 -14.62
C HIS A 173 -3.05 7.20 -14.33
N GLN A 174 -2.28 8.20 -14.76
CA GLN A 174 -0.83 8.26 -14.55
C GLN A 174 -0.42 8.13 -13.05
N GLY A 175 -1.26 8.61 -12.14
CA GLY A 175 -1.04 8.49 -10.69
C GLY A 175 -1.34 7.12 -10.07
N THR A 176 -1.87 6.15 -10.82
CA THR A 176 -2.31 4.86 -10.24
C THR A 176 -1.13 4.08 -9.66
N PHE A 177 0.02 4.06 -10.34
CA PHE A 177 1.21 3.39 -9.83
C PHE A 177 1.69 3.99 -8.50
N ALA A 178 1.71 5.32 -8.37
CA ALA A 178 2.13 5.97 -7.13
C ALA A 178 1.20 5.63 -5.95
N MET A 179 -0.12 5.59 -6.20
CA MET A 179 -1.11 5.18 -5.20
C MET A 179 -0.91 3.73 -4.77
N VAL A 180 -0.77 2.80 -5.72
CA VAL A 180 -0.52 1.38 -5.44
C VAL A 180 0.80 1.21 -4.69
N MET A 181 1.84 1.94 -5.08
CA MET A 181 3.13 1.90 -4.40
C MET A 181 3.05 2.39 -2.95
N ALA A 182 2.24 3.42 -2.67
CA ALA A 182 2.00 3.89 -1.30
C ALA A 182 1.29 2.83 -0.44
N GLN A 183 0.30 2.13 -1.01
CA GLN A 183 -0.37 1.01 -0.34
C GLN A 183 0.62 -0.12 -0.07
N VAL A 184 1.43 -0.49 -1.06
CA VAL A 184 2.45 -1.54 -0.93
C VAL A 184 3.52 -1.15 0.11
N ASN A 185 3.92 0.11 0.18
CA ASN A 185 4.83 0.61 1.22
C ASN A 185 4.22 0.45 2.62
N THR A 186 2.93 0.76 2.76
CA THR A 186 2.18 0.56 4.01
C THR A 186 2.10 -0.92 4.37
N ALA A 187 1.85 -1.80 3.40
CA ALA A 187 1.84 -3.24 3.61
C ALA A 187 3.21 -3.75 4.09
N ARG A 188 4.31 -3.28 3.47
CA ARG A 188 5.67 -3.60 3.92
C ARG A 188 5.92 -3.16 5.36
N SER A 189 5.50 -1.97 5.75
CA SER A 189 5.71 -1.49 7.12
C SER A 189 4.98 -2.33 8.17
N LEU A 190 3.86 -2.98 7.81
CA LEU A 190 3.12 -3.88 8.70
C LEU A 190 3.74 -5.30 8.73
N SER A 191 4.50 -5.67 7.70
CA SER A 191 5.14 -6.98 7.57
C SER A 191 6.43 -7.13 8.39
N PHE A 192 7.03 -6.03 8.85
CA PHE A 192 8.15 -6.02 9.79
C PHE A 192 7.64 -6.10 11.24
#